data_AF-A0A4W3HTK8-F1
#
_entry.id   AF-A0A4W3HTK8-F1
#
_cell.length_a   1.000
_cell.length_b   1.000
_cell.length_c   1.000
_cell.angle_alpha   90.00
_cell.angle_beta   90.00
_cell.angle_gamma   90.00
#
_symmetry.space_group_name_H-M   'P 1'
#
loop_
_entity.id
_entity.type
_entity.pdbx_description
1 polymer ?
#
loop_
_entity_poly.entity_id
_entity_poly.type
_entity_poly.pdbx_seq_one_letter_code
_entity_poly.pdbx_strand_id
1 'polypeptide(L)'
;MSEPHHVSQPIMESKVLWYPDSKRDTHMDRFRELVNHKLATSLTNYSELYHWSVDNYAEFWAEFWKFSGFVYSRNYNEVIDRMKTVADLPEWFSGSRLNYAENLLRHKEEDKVALYAAGEGTEEVVKVTFKELKRRVALYAVALRRAGVNVGDRVLGYLPNSVHAVEAMLATASIGAIWSATSPDFGVNGVLDRVSQIQPKVMFSVDAVVYNGKEHNHMEKLLSVVKGLPDLKKVVLIPYVRPRASVDLSRIPHGIFLDDFLLMGKGCPAPQLEFEQLPFNHPLFIMYSSGTTGAPKCMVHSAGGTLIQHMKEHILHGNMKSSDVILYYTTTGWMMWNWLISALCTGASVVLYDGSPLVPSANVLWDLIDRLGITILGTGAKWLSVLEEKKLKPAETHSLQTLHTILSTGSPLKPQSYDYVYQHIKSSVLLGSISGEGSRGTSSPSLPLSLPLFLSLLPSRLSPPLSLSLSQISKQTFWSFGNISLRSHSYRRGHSAPPAYSERWPSGLVLAFSLAWRDGLRGGWVEVRAGGEVVKSTDFYFIAWRDACVLAWLSLALSRSFSPSFPLALSHLIRLLSQILQEWGGGEKTTLVTLPEHQSSAKLEN
;
A
#
# COMPACT_ATOMS: atom_id res chain seq x y z
N MET A 1 50.09 36.84 -3.63
CA MET A 1 49.30 36.17 -2.58
C MET A 1 48.20 35.40 -3.28
N SER A 2 48.37 34.08 -3.32
CA SER A 2 47.49 33.12 -3.99
C SER A 2 46.20 32.92 -3.18
N GLU A 3 45.06 32.99 -3.87
CA GLU A 3 43.73 32.66 -3.34
C GLU A 3 43.66 31.21 -2.84
N PRO A 4 42.87 30.93 -1.79
CA PRO A 4 42.79 29.59 -1.23
C PRO A 4 42.00 28.67 -2.18
N HIS A 5 42.67 27.61 -2.62
CA HIS A 5 42.06 26.49 -3.33
C HIS A 5 40.88 25.92 -2.52
N HIS A 6 39.68 26.00 -3.09
CA HIS A 6 38.56 25.18 -2.66
C HIS A 6 38.92 23.71 -2.87
N VAL A 7 39.31 23.03 -1.79
CA VAL A 7 39.40 21.58 -1.74
C VAL A 7 37.99 21.05 -1.93
N SER A 8 37.70 20.54 -3.12
CA SER A 8 36.50 19.75 -3.39
C SER A 8 36.57 18.51 -2.51
N GLN A 9 35.60 18.35 -1.60
CA GLN A 9 35.42 17.08 -0.90
C GLN A 9 35.17 15.98 -1.95
N PRO A 10 35.82 14.81 -1.82
CA PRO A 10 35.63 13.71 -2.77
C PRO A 10 34.16 13.27 -2.77
N ILE A 11 33.60 13.14 -3.96
CA ILE A 11 32.27 12.61 -4.22
C ILE A 11 32.28 11.15 -3.69
N MET A 12 31.41 10.82 -2.71
CA MET A 12 31.30 9.44 -2.20
C MET A 12 30.91 8.50 -3.35
N GLU A 13 31.77 7.51 -3.63
CA GLU A 13 31.49 6.44 -4.58
C GLU A 13 30.31 5.59 -4.09
N SER A 14 29.28 5.42 -4.94
CA SER A 14 28.16 4.52 -4.67
C SER A 14 28.61 3.08 -4.87
N LYS A 15 28.64 2.29 -3.79
CA LYS A 15 29.05 0.88 -3.83
C LYS A 15 27.88 -0.02 -4.24
N VAL A 16 28.02 -0.80 -5.31
CA VAL A 16 27.05 -1.87 -5.62
C VAL A 16 27.11 -2.94 -4.53
N LEU A 17 25.96 -3.30 -3.96
CA LEU A 17 25.81 -4.33 -2.94
C LEU A 17 25.35 -5.67 -3.51
N TRP A 18 24.58 -5.63 -4.59
CA TRP A 18 23.99 -6.82 -5.18
C TRP A 18 23.86 -6.66 -6.69
N TYR A 19 24.13 -7.75 -7.40
CA TYR A 19 23.91 -7.87 -8.83
C TYR A 19 22.87 -8.96 -9.09
N PRO A 20 21.97 -8.75 -10.06
CA PRO A 20 21.10 -9.81 -10.51
C PRO A 20 21.91 -10.93 -11.16
N ASP A 21 21.39 -12.15 -11.08
CA ASP A 21 21.95 -13.27 -11.84
C ASP A 21 22.01 -12.87 -13.33
N SER A 22 23.18 -13.08 -13.94
CA SER A 22 23.49 -12.80 -15.35
C SER A 22 22.52 -13.44 -16.35
N LYS A 23 21.77 -14.46 -15.93
CA LYS A 23 20.73 -15.09 -16.75
C LYS A 23 19.56 -14.13 -16.89
N ARG A 24 19.43 -13.49 -18.07
CA ARG A 24 18.31 -12.63 -18.49
C ARG A 24 16.97 -13.38 -18.65
N ASP A 25 16.63 -14.26 -17.71
CA ASP A 25 15.43 -15.09 -17.74
C ASP A 25 14.42 -14.64 -16.68
N THR A 26 14.26 -13.33 -16.54
CA THR A 26 13.24 -12.73 -15.66
C THR A 26 11.92 -12.59 -16.41
N HIS A 27 10.81 -12.59 -15.70
CA HIS A 27 9.50 -12.26 -16.26
C HIS A 27 9.48 -10.85 -16.88
N MET A 28 10.23 -9.90 -16.32
CA MET A 28 10.42 -8.56 -16.88
C MET A 28 11.10 -8.61 -18.26
N ASP A 29 12.19 -9.38 -18.40
CA ASP A 29 12.89 -9.52 -19.67
C ASP A 29 12.04 -10.26 -20.72
N ARG A 30 11.36 -11.33 -20.33
CA ARG A 30 10.41 -12.04 -21.21
C ARG A 30 9.29 -11.12 -21.69
N PHE A 31 8.78 -10.24 -20.82
CA PHE A 31 7.78 -9.25 -21.20
C PHE A 31 8.35 -8.20 -22.15
N ARG A 32 9.55 -7.68 -21.88
CA ARG A 32 10.27 -6.75 -22.78
C ARG A 32 10.48 -7.35 -24.17
N GLU A 33 10.91 -8.61 -24.24
CA GLU A 33 11.12 -9.31 -25.50
C GLU A 33 9.81 -9.56 -26.26
N LEU A 34 8.73 -9.88 -25.55
CA LEU A 34 7.40 -9.97 -26.15
C LEU A 34 6.94 -8.63 -26.75
N VAL A 35 7.17 -7.52 -26.04
CA VAL A 35 6.86 -6.17 -26.53
C VAL A 35 7.67 -5.87 -27.79
N ASN A 36 8.99 -6.13 -27.78
CA ASN A 36 9.86 -6.00 -28.94
C ASN A 36 9.36 -6.78 -30.16
N HIS A 37 9.04 -8.05 -29.95
CA HIS A 37 8.57 -8.91 -31.04
C HIS A 37 7.23 -8.44 -31.61
N LYS A 38 6.25 -8.11 -30.77
CA LYS A 38 4.89 -7.77 -31.23
C LYS A 38 4.76 -6.38 -31.81
N LEU A 39 5.49 -5.41 -31.27
CA LEU A 39 5.34 -4.00 -31.62
C LEU A 39 6.54 -3.48 -32.43
N ALA A 40 7.44 -4.38 -32.85
CA ALA A 40 8.65 -4.06 -33.60
C ALA A 40 9.52 -2.97 -32.92
N THR A 41 9.60 -3.00 -31.59
CA THR A 41 10.47 -2.13 -30.80
C THR A 41 11.83 -2.79 -30.56
N SER A 42 12.83 -2.01 -30.16
CA SER A 42 14.20 -2.47 -29.90
C SER A 42 14.67 -2.15 -28.48
N LEU A 43 13.79 -2.36 -27.49
CA LEU A 43 14.07 -2.05 -26.08
C LEU A 43 15.13 -3.00 -25.53
N THR A 44 16.22 -2.46 -24.99
CA THR A 44 17.39 -3.25 -24.55
C THR A 44 17.48 -3.45 -23.04
N ASN A 45 16.83 -2.58 -22.26
CA ASN A 45 16.95 -2.56 -20.80
C ASN A 45 15.65 -2.07 -20.13
N TYR A 46 15.61 -2.13 -18.80
CA TYR A 46 14.45 -1.68 -18.01
C TYR A 46 14.13 -0.20 -18.20
N SER A 47 15.14 0.68 -18.30
CA SER A 47 14.91 2.11 -18.45
C SER A 47 14.15 2.40 -19.74
N GLU A 48 14.56 1.79 -20.85
CA GLU A 48 13.86 1.92 -22.13
C GLU A 48 12.43 1.34 -22.07
N LEU A 49 12.25 0.18 -21.44
CA LEU A 49 10.91 -0.40 -21.22
C LEU A 49 10.02 0.53 -20.38
N TYR A 50 10.56 1.13 -19.33
CA TYR A 50 9.86 2.07 -18.46
C TYR A 50 9.41 3.30 -19.25
N HIS A 51 10.31 3.97 -19.97
CA HIS A 51 9.97 5.13 -20.79
C HIS A 51 8.89 4.77 -21.82
N TRP A 52 9.07 3.66 -22.53
CA TRP A 52 8.07 3.16 -23.46
C TRP A 52 6.71 2.93 -22.80
N SER A 53 6.67 2.35 -21.60
CA SER A 53 5.42 2.06 -20.88
C SER A 53 4.66 3.32 -20.44
N VAL A 54 5.37 4.43 -20.20
CA VAL A 54 4.76 5.71 -19.83
C VAL A 54 4.22 6.41 -21.07
N ASP A 55 5.00 6.43 -22.15
CA ASP A 55 4.62 7.08 -23.40
C ASP A 55 3.50 6.32 -24.13
N ASN A 56 3.45 4.99 -23.96
CA ASN A 56 2.52 4.07 -24.63
C ASN A 56 1.70 3.27 -23.61
N TYR A 57 1.14 3.97 -22.61
CA TYR A 57 0.49 3.33 -21.46
C TYR A 57 -0.67 2.40 -21.83
N ALA A 58 -1.51 2.74 -22.82
CA ALA A 58 -2.61 1.84 -23.19
C ALA A 58 -2.11 0.58 -23.89
N GLU A 59 -1.05 0.66 -24.70
CA GLU A 59 -0.40 -0.50 -25.32
C GLU A 59 0.29 -1.37 -24.26
N PHE A 60 1.01 -0.75 -23.31
CA PHE A 60 1.63 -1.47 -22.19
C PHE A 60 0.59 -2.28 -21.42
N TRP A 61 -0.51 -1.66 -21.03
CA TRP A 61 -1.58 -2.32 -20.27
C TRP A 61 -2.32 -3.38 -21.10
N ALA A 62 -2.52 -3.16 -22.40
CA ALA A 62 -3.07 -4.17 -23.32
C ALA A 62 -2.18 -5.42 -23.40
N GLU A 63 -0.87 -5.24 -23.54
CA GLU A 63 0.06 -6.37 -23.64
C GLU A 63 0.27 -7.05 -22.29
N PHE A 64 0.29 -6.29 -21.19
CA PHE A 64 0.37 -6.86 -19.85
C PHE A 64 -0.88 -7.68 -19.48
N TRP A 65 -2.08 -7.22 -19.87
CA TRP A 65 -3.32 -8.00 -19.72
C TRP A 65 -3.19 -9.40 -20.35
N LYS A 66 -2.64 -9.47 -21.56
CA LYS A 66 -2.41 -10.74 -22.27
C LYS A 66 -1.31 -11.57 -21.60
N PHE A 67 -0.18 -10.94 -21.26
CA PHE A 67 0.98 -11.60 -20.67
C PHE A 67 0.69 -12.21 -19.29
N SER A 68 -0.11 -11.53 -18.47
CA SER A 68 -0.49 -11.96 -17.12
C SER A 68 -1.51 -13.12 -17.11
N GLY A 69 -2.09 -13.46 -18.27
CA GLY A 69 -3.06 -14.54 -18.42
C GLY A 69 -4.41 -14.26 -17.75
N PHE A 70 -4.81 -12.98 -17.68
CA PHE A 70 -6.05 -12.53 -17.02
C PHE A 70 -7.25 -13.43 -17.36
N VAL A 71 -7.99 -13.86 -16.34
CA VAL A 71 -9.24 -14.63 -16.50
C VAL A 71 -10.41 -13.64 -16.53
N TYR A 72 -11.22 -13.74 -17.57
CA TYR A 72 -12.36 -12.87 -17.81
C TYR A 72 -13.43 -13.63 -18.63
N SER A 73 -14.70 -13.27 -18.43
CA SER A 73 -15.81 -13.80 -19.23
C SER A 73 -16.08 -12.97 -20.49
N ARG A 74 -15.71 -11.68 -20.47
CA ARG A 74 -15.82 -10.79 -21.62
C ARG A 74 -14.56 -9.92 -21.72
N ASN A 75 -13.99 -9.86 -22.92
CA ASN A 75 -12.82 -9.02 -23.19
C ASN A 75 -13.20 -7.52 -23.20
N TYR A 76 -12.22 -6.64 -23.05
CA TYR A 76 -12.42 -5.19 -23.16
C TYR A 76 -12.64 -4.77 -24.63
N ASN A 77 -13.37 -3.67 -24.81
CA ASN A 77 -13.51 -2.99 -26.09
C ASN A 77 -12.38 -1.97 -26.28
N GLU A 78 -12.02 -1.26 -25.22
CA GLU A 78 -10.99 -0.22 -25.20
C GLU A 78 -10.25 -0.22 -23.86
N VAL A 79 -8.93 -0.02 -23.87
CA VAL A 79 -8.12 -0.01 -22.63
C VAL A 79 -8.34 1.26 -21.84
N ILE A 80 -8.37 2.42 -22.50
CA ILE A 80 -8.64 3.72 -21.90
C ILE A 80 -8.86 4.73 -23.02
N ASP A 81 -9.85 5.60 -22.84
CA ASP A 81 -10.06 6.77 -23.69
C ASP A 81 -8.99 7.83 -23.37
N ARG A 82 -8.03 7.99 -24.30
CA ARG A 82 -6.89 8.91 -24.15
C ARG A 82 -7.26 10.38 -24.23
N MET A 83 -8.49 10.70 -24.65
CA MET A 83 -8.98 12.08 -24.70
C MET A 83 -9.45 12.57 -23.34
N LYS A 84 -9.71 11.66 -22.40
CA LYS A 84 -10.16 11.97 -21.05
C LYS A 84 -8.98 12.18 -20.10
N THR A 85 -9.16 13.13 -19.20
CA THR A 85 -8.19 13.44 -18.14
C THR A 85 -8.54 12.74 -16.85
N VAL A 86 -7.64 12.73 -15.87
CA VAL A 86 -7.91 12.19 -14.52
C VAL A 86 -9.15 12.86 -13.88
N ALA A 87 -9.44 14.12 -14.21
CA ALA A 87 -10.62 14.81 -13.71
C ALA A 87 -11.95 14.18 -14.19
N ASP A 88 -11.92 13.53 -15.35
CA ASP A 88 -13.06 12.84 -15.95
C ASP A 88 -13.22 11.41 -15.41
N LEU A 89 -12.24 10.91 -14.64
CA LEU A 89 -12.14 9.53 -14.15
C LEU A 89 -12.36 8.51 -15.28
N PRO A 90 -11.42 8.42 -16.26
CA PRO A 90 -11.59 7.56 -17.42
C PRO A 90 -11.76 6.11 -17.01
N GLU A 91 -12.72 5.44 -17.65
CA GLU A 91 -12.93 4.01 -17.46
C GLU A 91 -11.80 3.24 -18.12
N TRP A 92 -11.14 2.39 -17.34
CA TRP A 92 -10.14 1.48 -17.83
C TRP A 92 -10.77 0.15 -18.24
N PHE A 93 -10.29 -0.42 -19.35
CA PHE A 93 -10.72 -1.71 -19.90
C PHE A 93 -12.24 -1.79 -20.08
N SER A 94 -12.80 -0.75 -20.70
CA SER A 94 -14.24 -0.58 -20.87
C SER A 94 -14.86 -1.80 -21.56
N GLY A 95 -16.03 -2.22 -21.09
CA GLY A 95 -16.74 -3.39 -21.63
C GLY A 95 -16.26 -4.76 -21.12
N SER A 96 -15.10 -4.86 -20.46
CA SER A 96 -14.64 -6.14 -19.89
C SER A 96 -15.52 -6.61 -18.73
N ARG A 97 -15.55 -7.93 -18.51
CA ARG A 97 -16.23 -8.57 -17.36
C ARG A 97 -15.33 -9.64 -16.76
N LEU A 98 -15.08 -9.54 -15.45
CA LEU A 98 -14.14 -10.38 -14.72
C LEU A 98 -14.54 -10.52 -13.25
N ASN A 99 -13.87 -11.44 -12.54
CA ASN A 99 -13.93 -11.53 -11.09
C ASN A 99 -12.53 -11.60 -10.47
N TYR A 100 -12.31 -10.86 -9.38
CA TYR A 100 -11.03 -10.84 -8.66
C TYR A 100 -10.69 -12.22 -8.04
N ALA A 101 -11.64 -12.83 -7.33
CA ALA A 101 -11.43 -14.11 -6.65
C ALA A 101 -11.20 -15.25 -7.66
N GLU A 102 -11.86 -15.23 -8.81
CA GLU A 102 -11.66 -16.19 -9.89
C GLU A 102 -10.20 -16.20 -10.38
N ASN A 103 -9.62 -15.01 -10.56
CA ASN A 103 -8.22 -14.88 -10.99
C ASN A 103 -7.22 -15.40 -9.95
N LEU A 104 -7.51 -15.25 -8.65
CA LEU A 104 -6.67 -15.80 -7.58
C LEU A 104 -6.82 -17.33 -7.44
N LEU A 105 -7.98 -17.88 -7.81
CA LEU A 105 -8.32 -19.29 -7.67
C LEU A 105 -8.24 -20.07 -9.00
N ARG A 106 -7.71 -19.49 -10.08
CA ARG A 106 -7.69 -20.08 -11.43
C ARG A 106 -6.84 -21.34 -11.61
N HIS A 107 -6.05 -21.73 -10.60
CA HIS A 107 -5.00 -22.72 -10.75
C HIS A 107 -5.53 -24.15 -10.88
N LYS A 108 -4.87 -24.92 -11.76
CA LYS A 108 -5.17 -26.34 -12.03
C LYS A 108 -4.49 -27.30 -11.06
N GLU A 109 -3.38 -26.89 -10.44
CA GLU A 109 -2.66 -27.65 -9.42
C GLU A 109 -3.45 -27.61 -8.09
N GLU A 110 -4.57 -28.33 -8.03
CA GLU A 110 -5.51 -28.20 -6.92
C GLU A 110 -4.95 -28.71 -5.58
N ASP A 111 -4.08 -29.72 -5.60
CA ASP A 111 -3.49 -30.32 -4.40
C ASP A 111 -2.29 -29.53 -3.84
N LYS A 112 -1.85 -28.49 -4.56
CA LYS A 112 -0.79 -27.61 -4.07
C LYS A 112 -1.30 -26.73 -2.93
N VAL A 113 -0.44 -26.52 -1.94
CA VAL A 113 -0.74 -25.62 -0.82
C VAL A 113 -0.90 -24.19 -1.34
N ALA A 114 -2.04 -23.57 -1.06
CA ALA A 114 -2.31 -22.17 -1.33
C ALA A 114 -1.93 -21.32 -0.12
N LEU A 115 -2.30 -21.77 1.09
CA LEU A 115 -2.09 -21.04 2.33
C LEU A 115 -1.35 -21.89 3.36
N TYR A 116 -0.34 -21.30 3.98
CA TYR A 116 0.20 -21.73 5.27
C TYR A 116 -0.26 -20.74 6.33
N ALA A 117 -0.81 -21.22 7.44
CA ALA A 117 -1.18 -20.38 8.57
C ALA A 117 -0.36 -20.77 9.80
N ALA A 118 0.39 -19.82 10.33
CA ALA A 118 1.15 -19.94 11.56
C ALA A 118 0.72 -18.84 12.53
N GLY A 119 0.74 -19.14 13.82
CA GLY A 119 0.38 -18.19 14.86
C GLY A 119 1.31 -18.27 16.06
N GLU A 120 1.39 -17.18 16.80
CA GLU A 120 2.13 -17.14 18.06
C GLU A 120 1.51 -18.10 19.09
N GLY A 121 2.35 -18.94 19.71
CA GLY A 121 1.90 -19.96 20.66
C GLY A 121 1.27 -21.20 20.01
N THR A 122 1.29 -21.30 18.68
CA THR A 122 0.83 -22.49 17.94
C THR A 122 2.02 -23.20 17.29
N GLU A 123 2.22 -24.47 17.63
CA GLU A 123 3.31 -25.26 17.03
C GLU A 123 2.94 -25.80 15.63
N GLU A 124 1.66 -26.05 15.40
CA GLU A 124 1.14 -26.60 14.15
C GLU A 124 0.93 -25.50 13.11
N VAL A 125 1.49 -25.72 11.91
CA VAL A 125 1.21 -24.86 10.75
C VAL A 125 0.05 -25.47 9.98
N VAL A 126 -1.05 -24.74 9.90
CA VAL A 126 -2.22 -25.15 9.11
C VAL A 126 -1.88 -25.01 7.62
N LYS A 127 -2.11 -26.07 6.85
CA LYS A 127 -1.93 -26.08 5.39
C LYS A 127 -3.30 -26.15 4.72
N VAL A 128 -3.54 -25.27 3.76
CA VAL A 128 -4.77 -25.27 2.95
C VAL A 128 -4.39 -25.30 1.49
N THR A 129 -4.80 -26.37 0.80
CA THR A 129 -4.61 -26.53 -0.64
C THR A 129 -5.50 -25.60 -1.45
N PHE A 130 -5.17 -25.35 -2.73
CA PHE A 130 -6.06 -24.59 -3.62
C PHE A 130 -7.45 -25.24 -3.72
N LYS A 131 -7.52 -26.57 -3.74
CA LYS A 131 -8.79 -27.33 -3.70
C LYS A 131 -9.62 -27.02 -2.47
N GLU A 132 -9.01 -27.11 -1.30
CA GLU A 132 -9.68 -26.84 -0.03
C GLU A 132 -10.10 -25.38 0.08
N LEU A 133 -9.24 -24.45 -0.34
CA LEU A 133 -9.54 -23.03 -0.35
C LEU A 133 -10.76 -22.74 -1.21
N LYS A 134 -10.82 -23.23 -2.46
CA LYS A 134 -12.00 -23.09 -3.33
C LYS A 134 -13.27 -23.62 -2.66
N ARG A 135 -13.20 -24.82 -2.07
CA ARG A 135 -14.35 -25.44 -1.39
C ARG A 135 -14.83 -24.62 -0.19
N ARG A 136 -13.91 -24.11 0.63
CA ARG A 136 -14.24 -23.29 1.80
C ARG A 136 -14.80 -21.94 1.38
N VAL A 137 -14.20 -21.28 0.38
CA VAL A 137 -14.71 -20.03 -0.21
C VAL A 137 -16.13 -20.22 -0.75
N ALA A 138 -16.44 -21.35 -1.40
CA ALA A 138 -17.80 -21.65 -1.86
C ALA A 138 -18.82 -21.69 -0.70
N LEU A 139 -18.46 -22.30 0.43
CA LEU A 139 -19.32 -22.34 1.61
C LEU A 139 -19.58 -20.94 2.19
N TYR A 140 -18.54 -20.12 2.30
CA TYR A 140 -18.67 -18.73 2.74
C TYR A 140 -19.53 -17.91 1.75
N ALA A 141 -19.33 -18.07 0.44
CA ALA A 141 -20.07 -17.35 -0.58
C ALA A 141 -21.57 -17.68 -0.53
N VAL A 142 -21.94 -18.95 -0.42
CA VAL A 142 -23.34 -19.37 -0.27
C VAL A 142 -23.95 -18.85 1.03
N ALA A 143 -23.21 -18.92 2.14
CA ALA A 143 -23.67 -18.41 3.43
C ALA A 143 -23.90 -16.89 3.38
N LEU A 144 -23.01 -16.13 2.75
CA LEU A 144 -23.16 -14.68 2.54
C LEU A 144 -24.40 -14.36 1.70
N ARG A 145 -24.62 -15.06 0.58
CA ARG A 145 -25.84 -14.89 -0.24
C ARG A 145 -27.11 -15.20 0.55
N ARG A 146 -27.12 -16.29 1.33
CA ARG A 146 -28.27 -16.66 2.20
C ARG A 146 -28.48 -15.69 3.36
N ALA A 147 -27.42 -15.04 3.83
CA ALA A 147 -27.51 -13.91 4.75
C ALA A 147 -27.99 -12.60 4.09
N GLY A 148 -28.31 -12.64 2.79
CA GLY A 148 -28.86 -11.55 2.02
C GLY A 148 -27.83 -10.56 1.50
N VAL A 149 -26.55 -10.93 1.41
CA VAL A 149 -25.49 -10.09 0.81
C VAL A 149 -25.63 -10.13 -0.72
N ASN A 150 -25.76 -8.96 -1.33
CA ASN A 150 -25.86 -8.76 -2.77
C ASN A 150 -24.60 -8.06 -3.33
N VAL A 151 -24.49 -8.01 -4.66
CA VAL A 151 -23.45 -7.24 -5.35
C VAL A 151 -23.45 -5.78 -4.85
N GLY A 152 -22.28 -5.27 -4.47
CA GLY A 152 -22.11 -3.90 -3.94
C GLY A 152 -22.39 -3.72 -2.45
N ASP A 153 -22.91 -4.73 -1.74
CA ASP A 153 -23.00 -4.70 -0.28
C ASP A 153 -21.59 -4.76 0.34
N ARG A 154 -21.40 -4.13 1.50
CA ARG A 154 -20.12 -4.15 2.22
C ARG A 154 -20.09 -5.28 3.23
N VAL A 155 -18.98 -6.01 3.25
CA VAL A 155 -18.66 -7.03 4.25
C VAL A 155 -17.38 -6.62 4.97
N LEU A 156 -17.42 -6.65 6.30
CA LEU A 156 -16.30 -6.23 7.15
C LEU A 156 -15.60 -7.45 7.77
N GLY A 157 -14.28 -7.48 7.72
CA GLY A 157 -13.45 -8.35 8.56
C GLY A 157 -12.81 -7.57 9.70
N TYR A 158 -13.16 -7.88 10.95
CA TYR A 158 -12.41 -7.48 12.14
C TYR A 158 -11.59 -8.66 12.64
N LEU A 159 -10.59 -9.03 11.83
CA LEU A 159 -9.97 -10.36 11.85
C LEU A 159 -8.44 -10.26 11.87
N PRO A 160 -7.74 -11.19 12.55
CA PRO A 160 -6.29 -11.32 12.45
C PRO A 160 -5.86 -11.82 11.08
N ASN A 161 -4.55 -11.85 10.81
CA ASN A 161 -3.98 -12.40 9.59
C ASN A 161 -4.09 -13.93 9.57
N SER A 162 -5.27 -14.43 9.21
CA SER A 162 -5.68 -15.82 9.36
C SER A 162 -6.32 -16.37 8.08
N VAL A 163 -6.40 -17.70 7.99
CA VAL A 163 -7.09 -18.39 6.88
C VAL A 163 -8.53 -17.90 6.72
N HIS A 164 -9.24 -17.66 7.83
CA HIS A 164 -10.61 -17.17 7.80
C HIS A 164 -10.75 -15.77 7.18
N ALA A 165 -9.75 -14.90 7.37
CA ALA A 165 -9.76 -13.58 6.74
C ALA A 165 -9.64 -13.70 5.21
N VAL A 166 -8.81 -14.63 4.72
CA VAL A 166 -8.66 -14.90 3.29
C VAL A 166 -9.94 -15.53 2.71
N GLU A 167 -10.51 -16.53 3.38
CA GLU A 167 -11.75 -17.20 2.98
C GLU A 167 -12.92 -16.22 2.88
N ALA A 168 -13.11 -15.38 3.91
CA ALA A 168 -14.18 -14.38 3.93
C ALA A 168 -13.98 -13.30 2.84
N MET A 169 -12.74 -12.84 2.63
CA MET A 169 -12.44 -11.84 1.60
C MET A 169 -12.68 -12.38 0.19
N LEU A 170 -12.16 -13.57 -0.12
CA LEU A 170 -12.36 -14.21 -1.42
C LEU A 170 -13.83 -14.51 -1.68
N ALA A 171 -14.57 -14.97 -0.67
CA ALA A 171 -16.01 -15.21 -0.80
C ALA A 171 -16.77 -13.91 -1.06
N THR A 172 -16.45 -12.84 -0.33
CA THR A 172 -17.03 -11.50 -0.53
C THR A 172 -16.78 -11.02 -1.98
N ALA A 173 -15.54 -11.11 -2.45
CA ALA A 173 -15.17 -10.71 -3.81
C ALA A 173 -15.82 -11.60 -4.89
N SER A 174 -15.97 -12.92 -4.63
CA SER A 174 -16.60 -13.85 -5.58
C SER A 174 -18.06 -13.50 -5.88
N ILE A 175 -18.80 -13.01 -4.88
CA ILE A 175 -20.21 -12.64 -5.00
C ILE A 175 -20.43 -11.17 -5.37
N GLY A 176 -19.37 -10.44 -5.73
CA GLY A 176 -19.45 -9.03 -6.11
C GLY A 176 -19.70 -8.05 -4.96
N ALA A 177 -19.61 -8.53 -3.72
CA ALA A 177 -19.65 -7.67 -2.54
C ALA A 177 -18.29 -6.99 -2.33
N ILE A 178 -18.28 -5.93 -1.53
CA ILE A 178 -17.12 -5.06 -1.31
C ILE A 178 -16.51 -5.41 0.05
N TRP A 179 -15.24 -5.78 0.05
CA TRP A 179 -14.52 -6.15 1.26
C TRP A 179 -13.89 -4.93 1.93
N SER A 180 -13.98 -4.86 3.25
CA SER A 180 -13.18 -3.96 4.07
C SER A 180 -12.66 -4.73 5.27
N ALA A 181 -11.48 -4.38 5.78
CA ALA A 181 -10.91 -5.04 6.94
C ALA A 181 -10.23 -4.06 7.89
N THR A 182 -10.24 -4.43 9.17
CA THR A 182 -9.47 -3.80 10.24
C THR A 182 -8.87 -4.90 11.11
N SER A 183 -7.65 -4.72 11.59
CA SER A 183 -7.00 -5.71 12.44
C SER A 183 -7.47 -5.63 13.89
N PRO A 184 -7.48 -6.75 14.66
CA PRO A 184 -8.05 -6.82 16.00
C PRO A 184 -7.34 -5.97 17.05
N ASP A 185 -6.22 -5.34 16.73
CA ASP A 185 -5.48 -4.39 17.55
C ASP A 185 -6.11 -2.98 17.56
N PHE A 186 -6.92 -2.62 16.56
CA PHE A 186 -7.62 -1.34 16.54
C PHE A 186 -8.54 -1.18 17.75
N GLY A 187 -8.65 0.02 18.32
CA GLY A 187 -9.62 0.34 19.37
C GLY A 187 -11.03 0.63 18.81
N VAL A 188 -12.04 0.65 19.69
CA VAL A 188 -13.46 0.87 19.32
C VAL A 188 -13.63 2.11 18.42
N ASN A 189 -13.12 3.27 18.85
CA ASN A 189 -13.27 4.53 18.10
C ASN A 189 -12.59 4.45 16.73
N GLY A 190 -11.37 3.88 16.68
CA GLY A 190 -10.64 3.73 15.43
C GLY A 190 -11.38 2.87 14.40
N VAL A 191 -12.15 1.88 14.86
CA VAL A 191 -13.02 1.07 14.00
C VAL A 191 -14.29 1.84 13.63
N LEU A 192 -15.00 2.43 14.59
CA LEU A 192 -16.25 3.14 14.33
C LEU A 192 -16.07 4.32 13.38
N ASP A 193 -14.99 5.10 13.54
CA ASP A 193 -14.67 6.23 12.65
C ASP A 193 -14.51 5.79 11.19
N ARG A 194 -14.15 4.53 10.95
CA ARG A 194 -13.92 3.95 9.61
C ARG A 194 -15.17 3.25 9.09
N VAL A 195 -15.72 2.36 9.91
CA VAL A 195 -16.73 1.39 9.50
C VAL A 195 -18.13 2.01 9.45
N SER A 196 -18.43 2.97 10.32
CA SER A 196 -19.73 3.65 10.29
C SER A 196 -20.01 4.35 8.97
N GLN A 197 -18.95 4.81 8.28
CA GLN A 197 -19.06 5.47 6.97
C GLN A 197 -19.52 4.53 5.85
N ILE A 198 -19.29 3.23 5.98
CA ILE A 198 -19.52 2.26 4.90
C ILE A 198 -20.73 1.35 5.15
N GLN A 199 -21.27 1.36 6.37
CA GLN A 199 -22.45 0.60 6.80
C GLN A 199 -22.44 -0.86 6.29
N PRO A 200 -21.54 -1.72 6.82
CA PRO A 200 -21.45 -3.10 6.37
C PRO A 200 -22.70 -3.88 6.74
N LYS A 201 -23.08 -4.83 5.88
CA LYS A 201 -24.23 -5.71 6.10
C LYS A 201 -23.88 -6.90 6.99
N VAL A 202 -22.67 -7.43 6.83
CA VAL A 202 -22.13 -8.58 7.58
C VAL A 202 -20.74 -8.21 8.10
N MET A 203 -20.44 -8.65 9.32
CA MET A 203 -19.15 -8.49 9.96
C MET A 203 -18.64 -9.86 10.42
N PHE A 204 -17.39 -10.18 10.10
CA PHE A 204 -16.66 -11.31 10.66
C PHE A 204 -15.73 -10.82 11.77
N SER A 205 -15.66 -11.53 12.89
CA SER A 205 -14.75 -11.20 14.00
C SER A 205 -14.30 -12.44 14.77
N VAL A 206 -13.38 -12.25 15.71
CA VAL A 206 -12.81 -13.29 16.58
C VAL A 206 -13.12 -13.01 18.05
N ASP A 207 -13.02 -14.03 18.90
CA ASP A 207 -13.22 -13.90 20.35
C ASP A 207 -12.01 -13.28 21.08
N ALA A 208 -10.80 -13.64 20.65
CA ALA A 208 -9.53 -13.15 21.18
C ALA A 208 -8.41 -13.33 20.16
N VAL A 209 -7.23 -12.76 20.44
CA VAL A 209 -5.99 -13.01 19.69
C VAL A 209 -4.83 -13.19 20.66
N VAL A 210 -3.78 -13.90 20.25
CA VAL A 210 -2.53 -14.00 21.02
C VAL A 210 -1.50 -13.08 20.40
N TYR A 211 -0.92 -12.18 21.19
CA TYR A 211 0.15 -11.30 20.74
C TYR A 211 1.10 -10.98 21.89
N ASN A 212 2.40 -11.18 21.64
CA ASN A 212 3.48 -10.91 22.59
C ASN A 212 3.33 -11.66 23.92
N GLY A 213 3.05 -12.96 23.82
CA GLY A 213 2.92 -13.95 24.88
C GLY A 213 1.63 -13.83 25.67
N LYS A 214 0.68 -13.00 25.22
CA LYS A 214 -0.54 -12.65 25.96
C LYS A 214 -1.77 -12.83 25.10
N GLU A 215 -2.81 -13.38 25.72
CA GLU A 215 -4.15 -13.40 25.16
C GLU A 215 -4.81 -12.02 25.34
N HIS A 216 -5.34 -11.47 24.25
CA HIS A 216 -6.08 -10.21 24.22
C HIS A 216 -7.54 -10.48 23.91
N ASN A 217 -8.40 -10.33 24.92
CA ASN A 217 -9.85 -10.50 24.75
C ASN A 217 -10.42 -9.45 23.80
N HIS A 218 -11.18 -9.91 22.80
CA HIS A 218 -11.77 -9.06 21.78
C HIS A 218 -13.27 -8.80 21.98
N MET A 219 -13.95 -9.58 22.83
CA MET A 219 -15.42 -9.61 22.93
C MET A 219 -16.05 -8.29 23.40
N GLU A 220 -15.49 -7.63 24.42
CA GLU A 220 -16.05 -6.34 24.93
C GLU A 220 -15.90 -5.21 23.90
N LYS A 221 -14.78 -5.22 23.18
CA LYS A 221 -14.53 -4.28 22.09
C LYS A 221 -15.48 -4.53 20.93
N LEU A 222 -15.66 -5.80 20.54
CA LEU A 222 -16.60 -6.20 19.51
C LEU A 222 -18.03 -5.75 19.86
N LEU A 223 -18.49 -6.01 21.09
CA LEU A 223 -19.80 -5.55 21.56
C LEU A 223 -19.99 -4.05 21.39
N SER A 224 -18.98 -3.27 21.76
CA SER A 224 -19.01 -1.81 21.67
C SER A 224 -19.06 -1.34 20.21
N VAL A 225 -18.30 -1.97 19.32
CA VAL A 225 -18.34 -1.69 17.88
C VAL A 225 -19.70 -2.05 17.27
N VAL A 226 -20.25 -3.23 17.57
CA VAL A 226 -21.56 -3.67 17.03
C VAL A 226 -22.69 -2.74 17.44
N LYS A 227 -22.69 -2.23 18.69
CA LYS A 227 -23.67 -1.22 19.13
C LYS A 227 -23.61 0.08 18.34
N GLY A 228 -22.44 0.45 17.82
CA GLY A 228 -22.25 1.62 16.97
C GLY A 228 -22.61 1.40 15.49
N LEU A 229 -23.03 0.20 15.10
CA LEU A 229 -23.34 -0.19 13.72
C LEU A 229 -24.78 -0.73 13.61
N PRO A 230 -25.80 0.15 13.68
CA PRO A 230 -27.21 -0.26 13.76
C PRO A 230 -27.75 -0.97 12.50
N ASP A 231 -27.09 -0.79 11.35
CA ASP A 231 -27.53 -1.37 10.08
C ASP A 231 -27.00 -2.80 9.85
N LEU A 232 -26.11 -3.27 10.73
CA LEU A 232 -25.48 -4.59 10.64
C LEU A 232 -26.52 -5.70 10.81
N LYS A 233 -26.56 -6.64 9.86
CA LYS A 233 -27.55 -7.74 9.84
C LYS A 233 -27.05 -9.01 10.48
N LYS A 234 -25.74 -9.25 10.46
CA LYS A 234 -25.10 -10.43 11.05
C LYS A 234 -23.69 -10.09 11.57
N VAL A 235 -23.37 -10.65 12.73
CA VAL A 235 -22.01 -10.70 13.28
C VAL A 235 -21.60 -12.17 13.33
N VAL A 236 -20.69 -12.56 12.46
CA VAL A 236 -20.16 -13.93 12.39
C VAL A 236 -18.91 -14.00 13.27
N LEU A 237 -19.00 -14.74 14.36
CA LEU A 237 -17.90 -14.89 15.31
C LEU A 237 -17.17 -16.21 15.09
N ILE A 238 -15.85 -16.12 15.08
CA ILE A 238 -14.92 -17.25 14.96
C ILE A 238 -14.30 -17.48 16.34
N PRO A 239 -14.56 -18.64 16.98
CA PRO A 239 -13.78 -19.07 18.14
C PRO A 239 -12.33 -19.32 17.69
N TYR A 240 -11.45 -18.36 17.94
CA TYR A 240 -10.11 -18.30 17.37
C TYR A 240 -9.05 -18.73 18.37
N VAL A 241 -9.12 -18.25 19.61
CA VAL A 241 -8.22 -18.69 20.70
C VAL A 241 -8.93 -19.66 21.63
N ARG A 242 -10.18 -19.34 22.02
CA ARG A 242 -10.89 -20.13 23.02
C ARG A 242 -11.83 -21.15 22.35
N PRO A 243 -12.07 -22.31 23.00
CA PRO A 243 -13.05 -23.27 22.53
C PRO A 243 -14.44 -22.63 22.43
N ARG A 244 -15.21 -23.00 21.40
CA ARG A 244 -16.57 -22.49 21.15
C ARG A 244 -17.47 -22.48 22.39
N ALA A 245 -17.41 -23.54 23.20
CA ALA A 245 -18.24 -23.68 24.42
C ALA A 245 -17.98 -22.60 25.49
N SER A 246 -16.81 -21.95 25.45
CA SER A 246 -16.43 -20.89 26.41
C SER A 246 -16.76 -19.48 25.93
N VAL A 247 -17.23 -19.32 24.69
CA VAL A 247 -17.49 -18.02 24.08
C VAL A 247 -18.98 -17.69 24.20
N ASP A 248 -19.32 -16.65 24.96
CA ASP A 248 -20.70 -16.20 25.10
C ASP A 248 -21.10 -15.22 23.97
N LEU A 249 -21.97 -15.70 23.08
CA LEU A 249 -22.55 -14.90 22.00
C LEU A 249 -23.84 -14.17 22.36
N SER A 250 -24.48 -14.49 23.49
CA SER A 250 -25.80 -13.95 23.85
C SER A 250 -25.80 -12.41 23.94
N ARG A 251 -24.65 -11.84 24.29
CA ARG A 251 -24.45 -10.40 24.42
C ARG A 251 -24.21 -9.68 23.10
N ILE A 252 -23.87 -10.39 22.02
CA ILE A 252 -23.55 -9.79 20.71
C ILE A 252 -24.81 -9.73 19.84
N PRO A 253 -25.35 -8.53 19.54
CA PRO A 253 -26.50 -8.40 18.67
C PRO A 253 -26.24 -9.02 17.30
N HIS A 254 -27.21 -9.78 16.79
CA HIS A 254 -27.11 -10.49 15.51
C HIS A 254 -25.93 -11.48 15.41
N GLY A 255 -25.38 -11.89 16.56
CA GLY A 255 -24.28 -12.84 16.69
C GLY A 255 -24.63 -14.25 16.21
N ILE A 256 -23.70 -14.88 15.51
CA ILE A 256 -23.75 -16.28 15.11
C ILE A 256 -22.34 -16.85 15.03
N PHE A 257 -22.14 -18.10 15.41
CA PHE A 257 -20.84 -18.75 15.23
C PHE A 257 -20.58 -19.07 13.76
N LEU A 258 -19.30 -19.06 13.36
CA LEU A 258 -18.89 -19.35 11.98
C LEU A 258 -19.46 -20.67 11.47
N ASP A 259 -19.36 -21.76 12.23
CA ASP A 259 -19.85 -23.07 11.74
C ASP A 259 -21.34 -23.02 11.42
N ASP A 260 -22.16 -22.40 12.27
CA ASP A 260 -23.61 -22.28 12.08
C ASP A 260 -23.93 -21.37 10.89
N PHE A 261 -23.12 -20.32 10.70
CA PHE A 261 -23.20 -19.46 9.52
C PHE A 261 -22.91 -20.27 8.24
N LEU A 262 -21.86 -21.08 8.23
CA LEU A 262 -21.52 -21.95 7.10
C LEU A 262 -22.52 -23.09 6.90
N LEU A 263 -23.20 -23.56 7.96
CA LEU A 263 -24.32 -24.51 7.84
C LEU A 263 -25.46 -23.96 7.01
N MET A 264 -25.65 -22.63 6.99
CA MET A 264 -26.60 -22.03 6.05
C MET A 264 -26.27 -22.45 4.63
N GLY A 265 -25.01 -22.70 4.25
CA GLY A 265 -24.62 -23.19 2.93
C GLY A 265 -24.71 -24.71 2.72
N LYS A 266 -24.85 -25.54 3.76
CA LYS A 266 -24.76 -27.01 3.66
C LYS A 266 -25.99 -27.73 3.05
N GLY A 267 -27.01 -26.99 2.60
CA GLY A 267 -28.18 -27.54 1.90
C GLY A 267 -28.01 -27.75 0.39
N CYS A 268 -26.88 -27.36 -0.19
CA CYS A 268 -26.53 -27.66 -1.58
C CYS A 268 -25.49 -28.80 -1.58
N PRO A 269 -25.70 -29.91 -2.33
CA PRO A 269 -24.67 -30.94 -2.48
C PRO A 269 -23.42 -30.30 -3.11
N ALA A 270 -22.34 -30.19 -2.32
CA ALA A 270 -21.07 -29.57 -2.67
C ALA A 270 -21.21 -28.26 -3.49
N PRO A 271 -21.44 -27.09 -2.86
CA PRO A 271 -21.69 -25.86 -3.61
C PRO A 271 -20.51 -25.57 -4.53
N GLN A 272 -20.78 -25.51 -5.83
CA GLN A 272 -19.83 -25.03 -6.82
C GLN A 272 -19.60 -23.53 -6.57
N LEU A 273 -18.34 -23.11 -6.59
CA LEU A 273 -18.02 -21.69 -6.45
C LEU A 273 -18.39 -20.97 -7.76
N GLU A 274 -19.38 -20.08 -7.68
CA GLU A 274 -19.80 -19.21 -8.77
C GLU A 274 -19.23 -17.80 -8.58
N PHE A 275 -18.72 -17.23 -9.67
CA PHE A 275 -18.08 -15.92 -9.67
C PHE A 275 -18.93 -14.91 -10.43
N GLU A 276 -19.33 -13.82 -9.77
CA GLU A 276 -20.01 -12.71 -10.42
C GLU A 276 -19.08 -12.03 -11.42
N GLN A 277 -19.51 -11.94 -12.67
CA GLN A 277 -18.74 -11.35 -13.76
C GLN A 277 -19.07 -9.87 -13.90
N LEU A 278 -18.18 -9.03 -13.36
CA LEU A 278 -18.45 -7.61 -13.11
C LEU A 278 -17.53 -6.70 -13.94
N PRO A 279 -17.91 -5.43 -14.17
CA PRO A 279 -17.06 -4.46 -14.87
C PRO A 279 -15.68 -4.31 -14.22
N PHE A 280 -14.68 -3.91 -15.01
CA PHE A 280 -13.30 -3.69 -14.53
C PHE A 280 -13.24 -2.72 -13.33
N ASN A 281 -14.06 -1.68 -13.35
CA ASN A 281 -14.13 -0.65 -12.31
C ASN A 281 -15.03 -1.02 -11.11
N HIS A 282 -15.59 -2.24 -11.06
CA HIS A 282 -16.42 -2.68 -9.94
C HIS A 282 -15.67 -2.57 -8.61
N PRO A 283 -16.22 -1.95 -7.56
CA PRO A 283 -15.57 -1.83 -6.26
C PRO A 283 -15.20 -3.18 -5.63
N LEU A 284 -13.96 -3.32 -5.19
CA LEU A 284 -13.44 -4.53 -4.54
C LEU A 284 -13.11 -4.27 -3.07
N PHE A 285 -12.24 -3.29 -2.80
CA PHE A 285 -11.76 -2.98 -1.46
C PHE A 285 -12.16 -1.58 -1.02
N ILE A 286 -12.53 -1.44 0.26
CA ILE A 286 -12.54 -0.16 0.95
C ILE A 286 -11.41 -0.15 1.97
N MET A 287 -10.43 0.71 1.75
CA MET A 287 -9.29 0.96 2.62
C MET A 287 -9.36 2.35 3.22
N TYR A 288 -8.57 2.60 4.26
CA TYR A 288 -8.63 3.83 5.03
C TYR A 288 -7.29 4.55 5.04
N SER A 289 -7.30 5.86 4.81
CA SER A 289 -6.12 6.72 5.03
C SER A 289 -6.30 7.56 6.29
N SER A 290 -5.21 7.76 7.03
CA SER A 290 -5.14 8.74 8.11
C SER A 290 -5.16 10.14 7.49
N GLY A 291 -6.30 10.82 7.56
CA GLY A 291 -6.37 12.24 7.21
C GLY A 291 -5.60 13.08 8.23
N THR A 292 -5.00 14.18 7.79
CA THR A 292 -4.40 15.18 8.69
C THR A 292 -5.46 16.06 9.38
N THR A 293 -6.68 16.07 8.86
CA THR A 293 -7.84 16.77 9.41
C THR A 293 -9.10 15.91 9.24
N GLY A 294 -9.81 15.63 10.34
CA GLY A 294 -11.08 14.90 10.34
C GLY A 294 -10.99 13.37 10.40
N ALA A 295 -12.15 12.72 10.24
CA ALA A 295 -12.26 11.25 10.25
C ALA A 295 -11.45 10.61 9.09
N PRO A 296 -11.01 9.35 9.24
CA PRO A 296 -10.29 8.62 8.18
C PRO A 296 -11.07 8.61 6.87
N LYS A 297 -10.39 8.76 5.73
CA LYS A 297 -11.05 8.77 4.41
C LYS A 297 -11.20 7.35 3.88
N CYS A 298 -12.39 7.02 3.37
CA CYS A 298 -12.66 5.77 2.67
C CYS A 298 -12.16 5.86 1.23
N MET A 299 -11.24 4.96 0.87
CA MET A 299 -10.65 4.84 -0.46
C MET A 299 -11.14 3.55 -1.09
N VAL A 300 -11.83 3.69 -2.22
CA VAL A 300 -12.40 2.56 -2.95
C VAL A 300 -11.44 2.15 -4.06
N HIS A 301 -11.03 0.88 -4.05
CA HIS A 301 -10.25 0.28 -5.12
C HIS A 301 -11.13 -0.64 -5.98
N SER A 302 -10.94 -0.58 -7.30
CA SER A 302 -11.67 -1.43 -8.24
C SER A 302 -11.06 -2.82 -8.38
N ALA A 303 -11.87 -3.82 -8.71
CA ALA A 303 -11.48 -5.21 -8.85
C ALA A 303 -10.42 -5.40 -9.93
N GLY A 304 -10.67 -4.88 -11.14
CA GLY A 304 -9.74 -4.97 -12.25
C GLY A 304 -8.46 -4.15 -12.02
N GLY A 305 -8.61 -2.93 -11.50
CA GLY A 305 -7.49 -2.03 -11.25
C GLY A 305 -6.52 -2.57 -10.20
N THR A 306 -7.04 -3.08 -9.08
CA THR A 306 -6.23 -3.76 -8.07
C THR A 306 -5.56 -5.01 -8.62
N LEU A 307 -6.33 -5.86 -9.31
CA LEU A 307 -5.82 -7.13 -9.82
C LEU A 307 -4.66 -6.92 -10.79
N ILE A 308 -4.84 -6.09 -11.82
CA ILE A 308 -3.81 -5.89 -12.84
C ILE A 308 -2.54 -5.24 -12.28
N GLN A 309 -2.68 -4.31 -11.33
CA GLN A 309 -1.52 -3.70 -10.67
C GLN A 309 -0.76 -4.70 -9.81
N HIS A 310 -1.46 -5.45 -8.95
CA HIS A 310 -0.81 -6.45 -8.12
C HIS A 310 -0.18 -7.57 -8.95
N MET A 311 -0.83 -8.00 -10.04
CA MET A 311 -0.23 -8.95 -10.97
C MET A 311 1.05 -8.40 -11.61
N LYS A 312 1.08 -7.14 -12.02
CA LYS A 312 2.29 -6.49 -12.57
C LYS A 312 3.41 -6.47 -11.53
N GLU A 313 3.09 -6.09 -10.29
CA GLU A 313 4.06 -6.06 -9.20
C GLU A 313 4.60 -7.46 -8.88
N HIS A 314 3.74 -8.46 -8.69
CA HIS A 314 4.16 -9.83 -8.36
C HIS A 314 4.92 -10.49 -9.52
N ILE A 315 4.39 -10.42 -10.74
CA ILE A 315 4.96 -11.12 -11.90
C ILE A 315 6.21 -10.39 -12.41
N LEU A 316 6.14 -9.09 -12.69
CA LEU A 316 7.26 -8.39 -13.33
C LEU A 316 8.31 -7.91 -12.32
N HIS A 317 7.88 -7.20 -11.27
CA HIS A 317 8.82 -6.61 -10.31
C HIS A 317 9.32 -7.64 -9.30
N GLY A 318 8.45 -8.53 -8.84
CA GLY A 318 8.78 -9.62 -7.94
C GLY A 318 9.38 -10.85 -8.62
N ASN A 319 9.29 -10.94 -9.97
CA ASN A 319 9.66 -12.12 -10.76
C ASN A 319 9.07 -13.42 -10.20
N MET A 320 7.87 -13.33 -9.63
CA MET A 320 7.27 -14.45 -8.90
C MET A 320 6.81 -15.55 -9.84
N LYS A 321 7.07 -16.78 -9.42
CA LYS A 321 6.69 -18.02 -10.07
C LYS A 321 5.69 -18.76 -9.19
N SER A 322 5.03 -19.76 -9.76
CA SER A 322 4.13 -20.60 -8.98
C SER A 322 4.88 -21.38 -7.88
N SER A 323 6.17 -21.67 -8.05
CA SER A 323 6.99 -22.35 -7.03
C SER A 323 7.28 -21.51 -5.79
N ASP A 324 6.99 -20.20 -5.81
CA ASP A 324 7.32 -19.32 -4.70
C ASP A 324 6.43 -19.52 -3.48
N VAL A 325 7.02 -19.25 -2.31
CA VAL A 325 6.35 -19.23 -1.02
C VAL A 325 6.63 -17.87 -0.40
N ILE A 326 5.61 -17.03 -0.30
CA ILE A 326 5.73 -15.64 0.16
C ILE A 326 5.15 -15.45 1.56
N LEU A 327 5.91 -14.80 2.43
CA LEU A 327 5.44 -14.29 3.72
C LEU A 327 5.60 -12.77 3.69
N TYR A 328 4.55 -12.03 4.08
CA TYR A 328 4.69 -10.62 4.45
C TYR A 328 4.22 -10.45 5.89
N TYR A 329 5.11 -9.99 6.78
CA TYR A 329 4.74 -9.68 8.15
C TYR A 329 3.85 -8.42 8.16
N THR A 330 2.53 -8.64 8.25
CA THR A 330 1.51 -7.60 8.13
C THR A 330 0.23 -7.98 8.86
N THR A 331 -0.64 -7.00 9.09
CA THR A 331 -1.99 -7.22 9.61
C THR A 331 -3.04 -6.89 8.55
N THR A 332 -4.25 -7.40 8.71
CA THR A 332 -5.40 -7.14 7.81
C THR A 332 -5.80 -5.67 7.73
N GLY A 333 -5.31 -4.81 8.64
CA GLY A 333 -5.53 -3.37 8.62
C GLY A 333 -4.63 -2.60 7.65
N TRP A 334 -3.61 -3.24 7.08
CA TRP A 334 -2.66 -2.62 6.15
C TRP A 334 -2.89 -3.10 4.72
N MET A 335 -2.64 -2.21 3.75
CA MET A 335 -2.75 -2.57 2.32
C MET A 335 -1.81 -3.71 1.90
N MET A 336 -0.71 -3.91 2.62
CA MET A 336 0.23 -5.02 2.36
C MET A 336 -0.41 -6.39 2.54
N TRP A 337 -1.46 -6.52 3.37
CA TRP A 337 -2.21 -7.76 3.46
C TRP A 337 -2.96 -8.05 2.15
N ASN A 338 -3.67 -7.07 1.60
CA ASN A 338 -4.35 -7.23 0.31
C ASN A 338 -3.37 -7.50 -0.84
N TRP A 339 -2.20 -6.84 -0.81
CA TRP A 339 -1.11 -7.09 -1.75
C TRP A 339 -0.58 -8.53 -1.63
N LEU A 340 -0.32 -9.01 -0.40
CA LEU A 340 0.12 -10.37 -0.11
C LEU A 340 -0.87 -11.40 -0.64
N ILE A 341 -2.17 -11.26 -0.34
CA ILE A 341 -3.17 -12.26 -0.80
C ILE A 341 -3.27 -12.30 -2.32
N SER A 342 -3.01 -11.17 -2.99
CA SER A 342 -3.00 -11.12 -4.45
C SER A 342 -1.88 -11.94 -5.07
N ALA A 343 -0.84 -12.34 -4.33
CA ALA A 343 0.19 -13.25 -4.81
C ALA A 343 -0.37 -14.62 -5.23
N LEU A 344 -1.54 -15.02 -4.70
CA LEU A 344 -2.23 -16.22 -5.15
C LEU A 344 -2.48 -16.22 -6.67
N CYS A 345 -2.56 -15.07 -7.34
CA CYS A 345 -2.72 -15.00 -8.80
C CYS A 345 -1.57 -15.66 -9.59
N THR A 346 -0.36 -15.75 -9.03
CA THR A 346 0.81 -16.38 -9.67
C THR A 346 0.86 -17.90 -9.42
N GLY A 347 0.00 -18.40 -8.53
CA GLY A 347 0.02 -19.80 -8.08
C GLY A 347 1.05 -20.07 -6.99
N ALA A 348 1.68 -19.01 -6.44
CA ALA A 348 2.55 -19.06 -5.28
C ALA A 348 1.75 -19.41 -4.01
N SER A 349 2.44 -19.99 -3.03
CA SER A 349 1.88 -20.20 -1.68
C SER A 349 2.02 -18.92 -0.85
N VAL A 350 0.99 -18.59 -0.07
CA VAL A 350 1.00 -17.46 0.85
C VAL A 350 1.11 -17.95 2.29
N VAL A 351 2.04 -17.39 3.05
CA VAL A 351 2.17 -17.62 4.49
C VAL A 351 1.52 -16.49 5.26
N LEU A 352 0.50 -16.85 6.03
CA LEU A 352 -0.22 -16.00 6.97
C LEU A 352 0.41 -16.20 8.35
N TYR A 353 0.86 -15.10 8.96
CA TYR A 353 1.41 -15.11 10.31
C TYR A 353 0.62 -14.17 11.20
N ASP A 354 0.09 -14.70 12.30
CA ASP A 354 -0.63 -13.95 13.33
C ASP A 354 0.11 -14.02 14.67
N GLY A 355 0.75 -12.91 15.04
CA GLY A 355 1.52 -12.86 16.29
C GLY A 355 2.66 -11.86 16.24
N SER A 356 3.40 -11.78 17.35
CA SER A 356 4.62 -10.99 17.46
C SER A 356 5.75 -11.63 16.64
N PRO A 357 6.57 -10.85 15.91
CA PRO A 357 7.71 -11.39 15.17
C PRO A 357 8.95 -11.50 16.06
N LEU A 358 8.77 -11.40 17.38
CA LEU A 358 9.83 -11.40 18.41
C LEU A 358 9.58 -12.39 19.55
N VAL A 359 8.43 -13.08 19.53
CA VAL A 359 8.02 -14.03 20.58
C VAL A 359 7.64 -15.36 19.91
N PRO A 360 8.03 -16.52 20.46
CA PRO A 360 8.80 -16.72 21.70
C PRO A 360 10.27 -16.27 21.60
N SER A 361 10.76 -16.06 20.38
CA SER A 361 12.09 -15.52 20.13
C SER A 361 12.11 -14.61 18.90
N ALA A 362 13.17 -13.82 18.74
CA ALA A 362 13.41 -13.02 17.54
C ALA A 362 13.75 -13.88 16.29
N ASN A 363 13.84 -15.21 16.44
CA ASN A 363 14.05 -16.14 15.33
C ASN A 363 12.76 -16.64 14.68
N VAL A 364 11.57 -16.32 15.22
CA VAL A 364 10.31 -16.95 14.78
C VAL A 364 10.06 -16.88 13.26
N LEU A 365 10.36 -15.76 12.61
CA LEU A 365 10.20 -15.65 11.16
C LEU A 365 11.30 -16.39 10.38
N TRP A 366 12.51 -16.48 10.92
CA TRP A 366 13.63 -17.24 10.35
C TRP A 366 13.38 -18.76 10.46
N ASP A 367 12.85 -19.21 11.60
CA ASP A 367 12.42 -20.59 11.83
C ASP A 367 11.35 -20.99 10.79
N LEU A 368 10.39 -20.10 10.53
CA LEU A 368 9.35 -20.32 9.51
C LEU A 368 9.93 -20.35 8.10
N ILE A 369 10.95 -19.55 7.81
CA ILE A 369 11.61 -19.54 6.49
C ILE A 369 12.18 -20.92 6.18
N ASP A 370 12.98 -21.48 7.08
CA ASP A 370 13.58 -22.80 6.89
C ASP A 370 12.54 -23.92 6.94
N ARG A 371 11.56 -23.84 7.85
CA ARG A 371 10.53 -24.87 8.02
C ARG A 371 9.59 -24.99 6.82
N LEU A 372 9.21 -23.86 6.20
CA LEU A 372 8.23 -23.82 5.12
C LEU A 372 8.84 -23.61 3.73
N GLY A 373 10.17 -23.41 3.65
CA GLY A 373 10.86 -23.11 2.41
C GLY A 373 10.44 -21.77 1.81
N ILE A 374 10.28 -20.74 2.66
CA ILE A 374 9.88 -19.41 2.22
C ILE A 374 10.94 -18.85 1.27
N THR A 375 10.51 -18.34 0.13
CA THR A 375 11.38 -17.79 -0.92
C THR A 375 11.42 -16.26 -0.89
N ILE A 376 10.33 -15.63 -0.43
CA ILE A 376 10.17 -14.17 -0.36
C ILE A 376 9.69 -13.77 1.05
N LEU A 377 10.49 -12.95 1.75
CA LEU A 377 10.13 -12.35 3.04
C LEU A 377 9.84 -10.86 2.87
N GLY A 378 8.65 -10.42 3.25
CA GLY A 378 8.29 -9.02 3.39
C GLY A 378 8.22 -8.58 4.85
N THR A 379 8.80 -7.43 5.18
CA THR A 379 8.85 -6.91 6.55
C THR A 379 8.93 -5.38 6.57
N GLY A 380 8.93 -4.81 7.78
CA GLY A 380 9.16 -3.38 7.99
C GLY A 380 10.63 -3.08 8.29
N ALA A 381 11.13 -1.92 7.83
CA ALA A 381 12.50 -1.49 8.11
C ALA A 381 12.81 -1.44 9.63
N LYS A 382 11.82 -1.06 10.45
CA LYS A 382 11.99 -1.04 11.92
C LYS A 382 12.27 -2.43 12.51
N TRP A 383 11.69 -3.50 11.95
CA TRP A 383 11.95 -4.85 12.44
C TRP A 383 13.40 -5.25 12.16
N LEU A 384 13.92 -4.99 10.96
CA LEU A 384 15.33 -5.23 10.63
C LEU A 384 16.27 -4.47 11.58
N SER A 385 16.00 -3.20 11.87
CA SER A 385 16.80 -2.44 12.84
C SER A 385 16.72 -3.02 14.26
N VAL A 386 15.58 -3.57 14.69
CA VAL A 386 15.47 -4.24 16.00
C VAL A 386 16.31 -5.53 16.04
N LEU A 387 16.37 -6.29 14.94
CA LEU A 387 17.22 -7.47 14.86
C LEU A 387 18.71 -7.11 14.91
N GLU A 388 19.09 -6.05 14.21
CA GLU A 388 20.42 -5.46 14.22
C GLU A 388 20.83 -5.01 15.64
N GLU A 389 19.96 -4.27 16.34
CA GLU A 389 20.15 -3.85 17.75
C GLU A 389 20.33 -5.06 18.69
N LYS A 390 19.58 -6.14 18.44
CA LYS A 390 19.69 -7.42 19.18
C LYS A 390 20.89 -8.27 18.75
N LYS A 391 21.67 -7.82 17.77
CA LYS A 391 22.83 -8.53 17.21
C LYS A 391 22.49 -9.94 16.71
N LEU A 392 21.28 -10.12 16.19
CA LEU A 392 20.90 -11.40 15.59
C LEU A 392 21.69 -11.64 14.31
N LYS A 393 22.13 -12.87 14.11
CA LYS A 393 22.83 -13.29 12.90
C LYS A 393 22.19 -14.55 12.29
N PRO A 394 21.05 -14.40 11.59
CA PRO A 394 20.35 -15.53 10.98
C PRO A 394 21.25 -16.40 10.08
N ALA A 395 22.26 -15.83 9.42
CA ALA A 395 23.22 -16.58 8.60
C ALA A 395 24.03 -17.64 9.37
N GLU A 396 24.20 -17.47 10.69
CA GLU A 396 24.96 -18.40 11.54
C GLU A 396 24.04 -19.47 12.17
N THR A 397 22.72 -19.25 12.17
CA THR A 397 21.75 -20.09 12.90
C THR A 397 20.75 -20.81 12.02
N HIS A 398 20.54 -20.33 10.79
CA HIS A 398 19.54 -20.83 9.84
C HIS A 398 20.18 -21.12 8.50
N SER A 399 19.57 -22.03 7.75
CA SER A 399 20.04 -22.37 6.41
C SER A 399 19.70 -21.29 5.39
N LEU A 400 18.50 -20.71 5.47
CA LEU A 400 17.95 -19.69 4.58
C LEU A 400 18.06 -20.03 3.09
N GLN A 401 18.21 -21.31 2.73
CA GLN A 401 18.59 -21.74 1.37
C GLN A 401 17.59 -21.27 0.32
N THR A 402 16.29 -21.38 0.63
CA THR A 402 15.18 -21.02 -0.27
C THR A 402 14.99 -19.52 -0.44
N LEU A 403 15.40 -18.72 0.56
CA LEU A 403 15.15 -17.28 0.59
C LEU A 403 15.98 -16.55 -0.47
N HIS A 404 15.33 -15.96 -1.48
CA HIS A 404 16.03 -15.20 -2.51
C HIS A 404 15.64 -13.71 -2.53
N THR A 405 14.55 -13.31 -1.88
CA THR A 405 14.13 -11.91 -1.80
C THR A 405 13.70 -11.51 -0.39
N ILE A 406 14.18 -10.36 0.08
CA ILE A 406 13.66 -9.64 1.25
C ILE A 406 13.11 -8.30 0.79
N LEU A 407 11.85 -8.00 1.13
CA LEU A 407 11.18 -6.75 0.85
C LEU A 407 11.00 -5.95 2.15
N SER A 408 11.36 -4.67 2.13
CA SER A 408 11.16 -3.74 3.25
C SER A 408 10.23 -2.61 2.84
N THR A 409 9.22 -2.30 3.67
CA THR A 409 8.29 -1.18 3.45
C THR A 409 8.07 -0.32 4.70
N GLY A 410 7.27 0.74 4.54
CA GLY A 410 6.82 1.64 5.60
C GLY A 410 7.72 2.86 5.75
N SER A 411 8.93 2.65 6.27
CA SER A 411 9.96 3.69 6.36
C SER A 411 11.16 3.35 5.47
N PRO A 412 11.91 4.35 4.98
CA PRO A 412 13.17 4.11 4.27
C PRO A 412 14.11 3.24 5.11
N LEU A 413 14.73 2.25 4.48
CA LEU A 413 15.74 1.42 5.12
C LEU A 413 17.05 2.22 5.25
N LYS A 414 17.65 2.21 6.44
CA LYS A 414 18.92 2.92 6.70
C LYS A 414 20.08 2.23 5.97
N PRO A 415 21.11 2.97 5.50
CA PRO A 415 22.29 2.38 4.86
C PRO A 415 22.93 1.24 5.67
N GLN A 416 23.08 1.43 6.99
CA GLN A 416 23.67 0.42 7.87
C GLN A 416 22.85 -0.88 7.91
N SER A 417 21.52 -0.77 7.82
CA SER A 417 20.65 -1.94 7.81
C SER A 417 20.75 -2.73 6.50
N TYR A 418 21.19 -2.14 5.38
CA TYR A 418 21.57 -2.91 4.18
C TYR A 418 22.81 -3.76 4.45
N ASP A 419 23.85 -3.16 5.02
CA ASP A 419 25.08 -3.87 5.38
C ASP A 419 24.77 -5.04 6.35
N TYR A 420 23.91 -4.80 7.34
CA TYR A 420 23.43 -5.84 8.25
C TYR A 420 22.81 -7.04 7.52
N VAL A 421 21.91 -6.80 6.55
CA VAL A 421 21.28 -7.91 5.80
C VAL A 421 22.33 -8.71 5.04
N TYR A 422 23.22 -8.05 4.30
CA TYR A 422 24.19 -8.75 3.46
C TYR A 422 25.30 -9.44 4.28
N GLN A 423 25.67 -8.91 5.45
CA GLN A 423 26.71 -9.47 6.30
C GLN A 423 26.20 -10.54 7.28
N HIS A 424 24.97 -10.41 7.78
CA HIS A 424 24.47 -11.21 8.91
C HIS A 424 23.20 -12.00 8.63
N ILE A 425 22.50 -11.73 7.52
CA ILE A 425 21.31 -12.50 7.11
C ILE A 425 21.62 -13.37 5.90
N LYS A 426 21.85 -12.77 4.73
CA LYS A 426 22.18 -13.50 3.50
C LYS A 426 22.78 -12.57 2.45
N SER A 427 23.98 -12.90 1.96
CA SER A 427 24.71 -12.07 0.99
C SER A 427 24.13 -12.12 -0.43
N SER A 428 23.45 -13.22 -0.80
CA SER A 428 22.95 -13.43 -2.16
C SER A 428 21.51 -12.98 -2.39
N VAL A 429 20.83 -12.48 -1.35
CA VAL A 429 19.41 -12.13 -1.39
C VAL A 429 19.20 -10.81 -2.13
N LEU A 430 18.14 -10.68 -2.92
CA LEU A 430 17.67 -9.36 -3.35
C LEU A 430 17.04 -8.67 -2.13
N LEU A 431 17.62 -7.56 -1.70
CA LEU A 431 16.99 -6.66 -0.71
C LEU A 431 16.27 -5.51 -1.42
N GLY A 432 14.94 -5.59 -1.50
CA GLY A 432 14.09 -4.59 -2.12
C GLY A 432 13.45 -3.62 -1.11
N SER A 433 13.78 -2.34 -1.17
CA SER A 433 12.99 -1.31 -0.47
C SER A 433 11.81 -0.90 -1.34
N ILE A 434 10.59 -1.24 -0.94
CA ILE A 434 9.35 -0.92 -1.65
C ILE A 434 8.56 0.14 -0.87
N SER A 435 7.81 1.01 -1.53
CA SER A 435 6.94 1.97 -0.84
C SER A 435 5.48 1.81 -1.24
N GLY A 436 4.73 1.04 -0.44
CA GLY A 436 3.28 0.90 -0.56
C GLY A 436 2.56 2.01 0.22
N GLU A 437 1.76 2.84 -0.45
CA GLU A 437 0.89 3.82 0.22
C GLU A 437 -0.58 3.43 0.06
N GLY A 438 -1.34 3.51 1.16
CA GLY A 438 -2.77 3.18 1.17
C GLY A 438 -3.61 4.01 0.19
N SER A 439 -3.16 5.22 -0.18
CA SER A 439 -3.79 6.09 -1.19
C SER A 439 -3.65 5.58 -2.62
N ARG A 440 -2.60 4.80 -2.89
CA ARG A 440 -2.24 4.37 -4.25
C ARG A 440 -2.69 2.95 -4.55
N GLY A 441 -2.92 2.12 -3.53
CA GLY A 441 -3.15 0.67 -3.74
C GLY A 441 -1.97 0.00 -4.48
N THR A 442 -0.80 0.64 -4.47
CA THR A 442 0.39 0.24 -5.21
C THR A 442 1.63 0.56 -4.40
N SER A 443 2.70 -0.18 -4.70
CA SER A 443 4.05 0.24 -4.40
C SER A 443 4.59 1.20 -5.48
N SER A 444 5.21 2.32 -5.10
CA SER A 444 6.07 3.14 -5.98
C SER A 444 7.49 3.17 -5.41
N PRO A 445 8.52 3.48 -6.20
CA PRO A 445 9.10 2.47 -7.09
C PRO A 445 9.50 1.21 -6.31
N SER A 446 9.05 0.05 -6.78
CA SER A 446 9.67 -1.23 -6.45
C SER A 446 10.87 -1.45 -7.38
N LEU A 447 11.99 -1.91 -6.80
CA LEU A 447 13.23 -2.20 -7.52
C LEU A 447 12.97 -3.29 -8.58
N PRO A 448 13.24 -3.04 -9.87
CA PRO A 448 13.18 -4.08 -10.88
C PRO A 448 14.36 -5.05 -10.70
N LEU A 449 14.06 -6.35 -10.72
CA LEU A 449 15.05 -7.43 -10.56
C LEU A 449 16.14 -7.48 -11.63
N SER A 450 16.07 -6.63 -12.66
CA SER A 450 17.07 -6.49 -13.72
C SER A 450 18.11 -5.39 -13.46
N LEU A 451 18.02 -4.65 -12.34
CA LEU A 451 18.97 -3.59 -11.98
C LEU A 451 19.84 -3.97 -10.76
N PRO A 452 21.13 -3.57 -10.73
CA PRO A 452 21.99 -3.72 -9.55
C PRO A 452 21.55 -2.79 -8.39
N LEU A 453 21.78 -3.21 -7.14
CA LEU A 453 21.45 -2.45 -5.93
C LEU A 453 22.69 -1.70 -5.41
N PHE A 454 22.59 -0.40 -5.11
CA PHE A 454 23.71 0.43 -4.60
C PHE A 454 23.52 0.87 -3.13
N LEU A 455 24.61 0.94 -2.35
CA LEU A 455 24.69 1.50 -0.99
C LEU A 455 24.90 3.02 -1.05
N SER A 456 24.26 3.71 -0.11
CA SER A 456 24.12 5.17 0.05
C SER A 456 22.96 5.77 -0.77
N LEU A 457 22.09 6.48 -0.05
CA LEU A 457 20.99 7.26 -0.60
C LEU A 457 21.48 8.05 -1.80
N LEU A 458 20.91 7.76 -2.96
CA LEU A 458 20.99 8.57 -4.15
C LEU A 458 22.45 8.78 -4.68
N PRO A 459 22.72 8.68 -6.00
CA PRO A 459 24.00 9.15 -6.58
C PRO A 459 23.84 10.39 -7.47
N SER A 460 24.51 11.46 -7.05
CA SER A 460 24.73 12.70 -7.77
C SER A 460 25.93 12.58 -8.73
N ARG A 461 25.75 13.08 -9.96
CA ARG A 461 26.77 13.48 -10.96
C ARG A 461 27.51 12.35 -11.71
N LEU A 462 26.92 11.97 -12.84
CA LEU A 462 27.66 11.95 -14.10
C LEU A 462 27.18 13.14 -14.95
N SER A 463 28.08 13.87 -15.60
CA SER A 463 27.80 15.02 -16.49
C SER A 463 28.50 14.80 -17.84
N PRO A 464 28.20 15.57 -18.90
CA PRO A 464 26.98 15.63 -19.75
C PRO A 464 27.35 15.27 -21.24
N PRO A 465 26.47 15.28 -22.29
CA PRO A 465 25.31 16.14 -22.51
C PRO A 465 24.00 15.46 -22.99
N LEU A 466 22.87 15.92 -22.43
CA LEU A 466 21.83 16.65 -23.15
C LEU A 466 20.90 17.29 -22.11
N SER A 467 20.90 18.62 -22.10
CA SER A 467 20.14 19.47 -21.20
C SER A 467 18.64 19.36 -21.45
N LEU A 468 17.86 19.04 -20.41
CA LEU A 468 16.43 19.38 -20.37
C LEU A 468 16.15 20.12 -19.07
N SER A 469 15.52 21.29 -19.20
CA SER A 469 15.29 22.22 -18.10
C SER A 469 14.18 21.75 -17.16
N LEU A 470 14.22 22.27 -15.92
CA LEU A 470 13.25 22.05 -14.83
C LEU A 470 11.77 22.30 -15.21
N SER A 471 11.46 22.84 -16.39
CA SER A 471 10.09 23.01 -16.88
C SER A 471 9.51 21.78 -17.59
N GLN A 472 10.32 20.75 -17.88
CA GLN A 472 9.84 19.51 -18.52
C GLN A 472 9.52 18.38 -17.53
N ILE A 473 10.11 18.38 -16.34
CA ILE A 473 9.87 17.35 -15.30
C ILE A 473 8.47 17.49 -14.69
N SER A 474 7.88 18.70 -14.70
CA SER A 474 6.53 18.95 -14.16
C SER A 474 5.39 18.38 -15.01
N LYS A 475 5.69 17.74 -16.15
CA LYS A 475 4.70 17.18 -17.08
C LYS A 475 4.59 15.65 -17.09
N GLN A 476 5.46 14.93 -16.37
CA GLN A 476 5.37 13.46 -16.33
C GLN A 476 4.24 13.03 -15.40
N THR A 477 3.14 12.62 -16.02
CA THR A 477 1.90 12.22 -15.35
C THR A 477 2.04 10.75 -14.97
N PHE A 478 2.10 10.43 -13.68
CA PHE A 478 2.02 9.05 -13.20
C PHE A 478 0.59 8.54 -13.40
N TRP A 479 0.35 7.75 -14.45
CA TRP A 479 -0.94 7.09 -14.65
C TRP A 479 -1.04 5.85 -13.76
N SER A 480 -1.54 6.06 -12.54
CA SER A 480 -2.10 5.01 -11.69
C SER A 480 -3.61 4.96 -11.91
N PHE A 481 -4.24 3.78 -11.77
CA PHE A 481 -5.70 3.65 -11.89
C PHE A 481 -6.37 4.56 -10.85
N GLY A 482 -7.18 5.52 -11.30
CA GLY A 482 -7.79 6.52 -10.42
C GLY A 482 -8.76 5.86 -9.43
N ASN A 483 -8.52 6.07 -8.13
CA ASN A 483 -9.42 5.63 -7.06
C ASN A 483 -10.48 6.71 -6.78
N ILE A 484 -11.71 6.27 -6.50
CA ILE A 484 -12.79 7.16 -6.06
C ILE A 484 -12.66 7.37 -4.54
N SER A 485 -12.52 8.64 -4.12
CA SER A 485 -12.58 9.03 -2.71
C SER A 485 -14.00 9.47 -2.37
N LEU A 486 -14.65 8.81 -1.42
CA LEU A 486 -15.93 9.28 -0.87
C LEU A 486 -15.64 10.37 0.17
N ARG A 487 -16.16 11.59 -0.04
CA ARG A 487 -16.24 12.61 1.02
C ARG A 487 -17.53 12.40 1.82
N SER A 488 -17.41 12.36 3.14
CA SER A 488 -18.52 12.20 4.07
C SER A 488 -19.63 13.22 3.81
N HIS A 489 -20.77 12.76 3.28
CA HIS A 489 -22.05 13.41 3.45
C HIS A 489 -22.96 12.42 4.15
N SER A 490 -23.47 12.83 5.31
CA SER A 490 -24.37 12.08 6.17
C SER A 490 -25.63 11.72 5.38
N TYR A 491 -25.80 10.46 4.99
CA TYR A 491 -27.02 9.97 4.36
C TYR A 491 -28.12 9.84 5.43
N ARG A 492 -29.09 10.76 5.46
CA ARG A 492 -30.35 10.60 6.20
C ARG A 492 -31.39 9.93 5.31
N ARG A 493 -32.14 9.02 5.92
CA ARG A 493 -33.16 8.09 5.37
C ARG A 493 -34.13 8.68 4.35
N GLY A 494 -34.56 7.81 3.44
CA GLY A 494 -35.95 7.71 3.01
C GLY A 494 -36.15 7.10 1.62
N HIS A 495 -36.66 5.86 1.56
CA HIS A 495 -37.77 5.36 0.71
C HIS A 495 -37.62 3.89 0.33
N SER A 496 -38.75 3.20 0.42
CA SER A 496 -38.99 1.78 0.20
C SER A 496 -39.41 1.50 -1.25
N ALA A 497 -38.50 0.96 -2.07
CA ALA A 497 -38.71 0.14 -3.28
C ALA A 497 -37.33 -0.07 -3.96
N PRO A 498 -37.10 -1.16 -4.73
CA PRO A 498 -35.76 -1.53 -5.18
C PRO A 498 -35.30 -0.60 -6.32
N PRO A 499 -34.19 0.16 -6.22
CA PRO A 499 -33.74 0.97 -7.33
C PRO A 499 -32.84 0.15 -8.25
N ALA A 500 -33.15 0.25 -9.55
CA ALA A 500 -32.27 -0.09 -10.64
C ALA A 500 -30.94 0.69 -10.55
N TYR A 501 -29.88 0.10 -11.10
CA TYR A 501 -28.47 0.51 -11.08
C TYR A 501 -28.13 1.85 -11.78
N SER A 502 -28.97 2.88 -11.69
CA SER A 502 -28.77 4.15 -12.43
C SER A 502 -28.92 5.45 -11.62
N GLU A 503 -29.09 5.41 -10.29
CA GLU A 503 -29.13 6.66 -9.51
C GLU A 503 -27.72 7.10 -9.05
N ARG A 504 -27.16 7.98 -9.88
CA ARG A 504 -26.20 9.06 -9.57
C ARG A 504 -25.68 9.08 -8.13
N TRP A 505 -24.45 8.61 -7.96
CA TRP A 505 -23.55 9.14 -6.95
C TRP A 505 -23.51 10.66 -7.08
N PRO A 506 -23.73 11.46 -6.01
CA PRO A 506 -23.76 12.90 -6.14
C PRO A 506 -22.40 13.39 -6.65
N SER A 507 -22.43 14.01 -7.82
CA SER A 507 -21.39 14.88 -8.35
C SER A 507 -21.15 16.03 -7.35
N GLY A 508 -20.24 15.81 -6.41
CA GLY A 508 -19.85 16.76 -5.38
C GLY A 508 -18.52 17.41 -5.72
N LEU A 509 -18.59 18.66 -6.20
CA LEU A 509 -17.54 19.68 -6.30
C LEU A 509 -16.10 19.24 -5.94
N VAL A 510 -15.27 19.08 -6.98
CA VAL A 510 -13.81 19.16 -6.88
C VAL A 510 -13.42 20.62 -7.11
N LEU A 511 -12.88 21.27 -6.09
CA LEU A 511 -12.20 22.56 -6.23
C LEU A 511 -10.94 22.35 -7.08
N ALA A 512 -10.90 23.05 -8.20
CA ALA A 512 -9.83 23.00 -9.19
C ALA A 512 -8.51 23.51 -8.62
N PHE A 513 -7.46 22.70 -8.74
CA PHE A 513 -6.11 23.20 -9.01
C PHE A 513 -5.53 22.35 -10.14
N SER A 514 -5.29 23.00 -11.28
CA SER A 514 -4.35 22.50 -12.29
C SER A 514 -2.96 22.40 -11.66
N LEU A 515 -2.19 21.40 -12.09
CA LEU A 515 -0.78 21.08 -11.82
C LEU A 515 -0.67 19.68 -11.19
N ALA A 516 0.29 18.89 -11.68
CA ALA A 516 0.80 17.59 -11.20
C ALA A 516 0.14 17.01 -9.94
N TRP A 517 -0.21 15.72 -9.96
CA TRP A 517 -0.76 15.00 -8.81
C TRP A 517 0.15 15.19 -7.58
N ARG A 518 -0.24 16.11 -6.68
CA ARG A 518 0.56 16.55 -5.55
C ARG A 518 0.13 15.71 -4.35
N ASP A 519 1.09 14.97 -3.80
CA ASP A 519 0.96 14.13 -2.62
C ASP A 519 0.27 14.92 -1.49
N GLY A 520 -1.00 14.60 -1.26
CA GLY A 520 -1.91 15.41 -0.46
C GLY A 520 -1.62 15.29 1.03
N LEU A 521 -1.11 16.39 1.62
CA LEU A 521 -1.11 16.73 3.04
C LEU A 521 -0.05 16.09 3.97
N ARG A 522 1.06 15.61 3.41
CA ARG A 522 2.43 15.69 3.95
C ARG A 522 3.32 15.08 2.87
N GLY A 523 3.42 15.77 1.75
CA GLY A 523 4.18 15.28 0.61
C GLY A 523 5.58 14.91 1.05
N GLY A 524 5.94 13.64 0.89
CA GLY A 524 7.34 13.25 1.02
C GLY A 524 8.13 14.10 0.04
N TRP A 525 9.17 14.77 0.50
CA TRP A 525 10.12 15.37 -0.43
C TRP A 525 10.85 14.24 -1.10
N VAL A 526 10.82 14.22 -2.42
CA VAL A 526 11.42 13.14 -3.19
C VAL A 526 12.39 13.75 -4.18
N GLU A 527 13.63 13.27 -4.17
CA GLU A 527 14.62 13.62 -5.17
C GLU A 527 14.62 12.54 -6.25
N VAL A 528 14.47 12.94 -7.52
CA VAL A 528 14.66 12.07 -8.68
C VAL A 528 16.05 12.35 -9.25
N ARG A 529 16.96 11.36 -9.20
CA ARG A 529 18.34 11.54 -9.69
C ARG A 529 18.51 11.09 -11.13
N ALA A 530 19.65 11.46 -11.72
CA ALA A 530 19.99 11.24 -13.13
C ALA A 530 19.91 9.77 -13.59
N GLY A 531 19.94 8.80 -12.66
CA GLY A 531 19.70 7.37 -12.93
C GLY A 531 18.23 6.93 -12.91
N GLY A 532 17.26 7.85 -12.74
CA GLY A 532 15.83 7.54 -12.59
C GLY A 532 15.40 7.07 -11.20
N GLU A 533 16.33 7.03 -10.24
CA GLU A 533 16.06 6.65 -8.85
C GLU A 533 15.31 7.75 -8.10
N VAL A 534 14.43 7.32 -7.21
CA VAL A 534 13.47 8.16 -6.47
C VAL A 534 13.70 7.95 -4.98
N VAL A 535 14.09 8.99 -4.24
CA VAL A 535 14.39 8.84 -2.81
C VAL A 535 13.66 9.88 -1.98
N LYS A 536 13.02 9.37 -0.92
CA LYS A 536 12.30 10.17 0.07
C LYS A 536 13.29 10.84 1.01
N SER A 537 13.46 12.16 0.87
CA SER A 537 14.27 13.01 1.75
C SER A 537 13.53 13.19 3.08
N THR A 538 14.19 12.81 4.17
CA THR A 538 13.73 13.07 5.54
C THR A 538 14.30 14.36 6.13
N ASP A 539 15.30 14.98 5.48
CA ASP A 539 16.12 16.04 6.09
C ASP A 539 16.35 17.20 5.11
N PHE A 540 15.32 18.01 4.86
CA PHE A 540 15.46 19.34 4.25
C PHE A 540 14.49 20.33 4.91
N TYR A 541 14.54 20.42 6.23
CA TYR A 541 13.86 21.47 6.97
C TYR A 541 14.92 22.39 7.57
N PHE A 542 15.11 23.57 6.96
CA PHE A 542 15.44 24.87 7.59
C PHE A 542 15.95 25.88 6.55
N ILE A 543 16.71 25.44 5.53
CA ILE A 543 17.37 26.35 4.58
C ILE A 543 16.42 26.83 3.48
N ALA A 544 15.67 25.90 2.86
CA ALA A 544 14.78 26.23 1.74
C ALA A 544 13.59 27.15 2.13
N TRP A 545 13.12 27.07 3.39
CA TRP A 545 12.05 27.93 3.87
C TRP A 545 12.54 29.36 4.14
N ARG A 546 13.76 29.49 4.66
CA ARG A 546 14.41 30.80 4.86
C ARG A 546 14.60 31.50 3.51
N ASP A 547 15.11 30.80 2.52
CA ASP A 547 15.40 31.38 1.21
C ASP A 547 14.12 31.65 0.40
N ALA A 548 13.08 30.82 0.53
CA ALA A 548 11.77 31.07 -0.07
C ALA A 548 11.05 32.28 0.55
N CYS A 549 11.16 32.47 1.87
CA CYS A 549 10.64 33.66 2.54
C CYS A 549 11.41 34.93 2.14
N VAL A 550 12.74 34.86 2.00
CA VAL A 550 13.58 35.99 1.56
C VAL A 550 13.28 36.36 0.10
N LEU A 551 13.10 35.37 -0.78
CA LEU A 551 12.75 35.60 -2.19
C LEU A 551 11.32 36.13 -2.36
N ALA A 552 10.36 35.61 -1.59
CA ALA A 552 9.00 36.14 -1.56
C ALA A 552 8.98 37.59 -1.02
N TRP A 553 9.83 37.89 -0.03
CA TRP A 553 10.00 39.23 0.54
C TRP A 553 10.63 40.22 -0.44
N LEU A 554 11.69 39.82 -1.16
CA LEU A 554 12.30 40.63 -2.22
C LEU A 554 11.31 40.91 -3.37
N SER A 555 10.50 39.92 -3.73
CA SER A 555 9.48 40.06 -4.79
C SER A 555 8.32 40.99 -4.36
N LEU A 556 7.89 40.91 -3.09
CA LEU A 556 6.88 41.81 -2.52
C LEU A 556 7.40 43.24 -2.32
N ALA A 557 8.64 43.41 -1.88
CA ALA A 557 9.28 44.71 -1.68
C ALA A 557 9.52 45.46 -3.00
N LEU A 558 9.87 44.75 -4.08
CA LEU A 558 10.04 45.33 -5.41
C LEU A 558 8.70 45.65 -6.11
N SER A 559 7.58 45.06 -5.67
CA SER A 559 6.26 45.23 -6.30
C SER A 559 5.42 46.40 -5.77
N ARG A 560 5.84 47.08 -4.69
CA ARG A 560 5.08 48.18 -4.07
C ARG A 560 5.97 49.37 -3.70
N SER A 561 6.28 50.17 -4.70
CA SER A 561 6.60 51.58 -4.46
C SER A 561 5.29 52.36 -4.22
N PHE A 562 5.31 53.22 -3.19
CA PHE A 562 4.31 54.26 -2.85
C PHE A 562 3.03 53.84 -2.10
N SER A 563 3.09 53.87 -0.76
CA SER A 563 1.98 54.38 0.08
C SER A 563 2.49 54.83 1.46
N PRO A 564 2.03 55.95 2.05
CA PRO A 564 2.59 56.53 3.28
C PRO A 564 2.26 55.77 4.58
N SER A 565 1.49 54.68 4.52
CA SER A 565 1.01 53.93 5.70
C SER A 565 1.94 52.77 6.13
N PHE A 566 3.09 52.61 5.47
CA PHE A 566 4.01 51.49 5.65
C PHE A 566 4.57 51.28 7.08
N PRO A 567 4.86 52.33 7.89
CA PRO A 567 5.50 52.15 9.21
C PRO A 567 4.60 51.47 10.26
N LEU A 568 3.28 51.67 10.20
CA LEU A 568 2.32 51.12 11.17
C LEU A 568 1.99 49.64 10.91
N ALA A 569 1.97 49.23 9.65
CA ALA A 569 1.77 47.82 9.28
C ALA A 569 2.99 46.96 9.65
N LEU A 570 4.20 47.54 9.54
CA LEU A 570 5.45 46.86 9.86
C LEU A 570 5.57 46.58 11.37
N SER A 571 5.17 47.52 12.25
CA SER A 571 5.23 47.31 13.70
C SER A 571 4.23 46.26 14.20
N HIS A 572 3.05 46.18 13.59
CA HIS A 572 2.06 45.14 13.89
C HIS A 572 2.51 43.76 13.42
N LEU A 573 3.12 43.66 12.24
CA LEU A 573 3.60 42.39 11.69
C LEU A 573 4.81 41.85 12.46
N ILE A 574 5.73 42.71 12.89
CA ILE A 574 6.87 42.32 13.75
C ILE A 574 6.38 41.81 15.11
N ARG A 575 5.35 42.44 15.70
CA ARG A 575 4.71 41.93 16.94
C ARG A 575 4.07 40.57 16.74
N LEU A 576 3.37 40.36 15.62
CA LEU A 576 2.73 39.09 15.30
C LEU A 576 3.75 37.96 15.09
N LEU A 577 4.84 38.25 14.38
CA LEU A 577 5.92 37.29 14.13
C LEU A 577 6.69 36.95 15.41
N SER A 578 6.95 37.94 16.28
CA SER A 578 7.56 37.68 17.60
C SER A 578 6.66 36.85 18.52
N GLN A 579 5.33 37.01 18.46
CA GLN A 579 4.38 36.16 19.19
C GLN A 579 4.37 34.73 18.65
N ILE A 580 4.32 34.56 17.33
CA ILE A 580 4.35 33.23 16.69
C ILE A 580 5.66 32.49 17.00
N LEU A 581 6.79 33.21 17.04
CA LEU A 581 8.09 32.65 17.39
C LEU A 581 8.21 32.29 18.88
N GLN A 582 7.54 33.03 19.78
CA GLN A 582 7.47 32.69 21.21
C GLN A 582 6.56 31.49 21.50
N GLU A 583 5.47 31.32 20.75
CA GLU A 583 4.53 30.20 20.96
C GLU A 583 5.05 28.87 20.39
N TRP A 584 6.01 28.89 19.45
CA TRP A 584 6.49 27.69 18.75
C TRP A 584 7.93 27.28 19.12
N GLY A 585 8.62 28.04 19.98
CA GLY A 585 9.99 27.79 20.41
C GLY A 585 10.09 27.46 21.90
N GLY A 586 10.35 26.20 22.23
CA GLY A 586 10.79 25.80 23.56
C GLY A 586 12.19 26.37 23.86
N GLY A 587 12.24 27.40 24.71
CA GLY A 587 13.36 27.73 25.59
C GLY A 587 14.72 28.05 24.95
N GLU A 588 14.88 29.26 24.38
CA GLU A 588 16.14 30.02 24.48
C GLU A 588 15.87 31.52 24.19
N LYS A 589 16.36 32.40 25.07
CA LYS A 589 16.08 33.86 25.04
C LYS A 589 16.86 34.54 23.90
N THR A 590 16.17 35.10 22.91
CA THR A 590 16.77 36.04 21.94
C THR A 590 16.61 37.48 22.44
N THR A 591 17.72 38.17 22.71
CA THR A 591 17.74 39.60 23.06
C THR A 591 17.84 40.43 21.78
N LEU A 592 16.89 41.35 21.56
CA LEU A 592 16.92 42.32 20.46
C LEU A 592 17.81 43.51 20.83
N VAL A 593 18.84 43.79 20.03
CA VAL A 593 19.64 45.02 20.09
C VAL A 593 19.07 46.00 19.06
N THR A 594 18.54 47.13 19.52
CA THR A 594 18.15 48.27 18.68
C THR A 594 19.37 49.16 18.42
N LEU A 595 19.69 49.43 17.15
CA LEU A 595 20.65 50.48 16.78
C LEU A 595 19.93 51.83 16.63
N PRO A 596 20.53 52.97 17.04
CA PRO A 596 19.87 54.28 17.00
C PRO A 596 19.88 54.91 15.60
N GLU A 597 18.82 55.66 15.30
CA GLU A 597 18.66 56.51 14.13
C GLU A 597 19.67 57.67 14.14
N HIS A 598 20.56 57.70 13.15
CA HIS A 598 21.12 58.86 12.43
C HIS A 598 22.56 58.55 11.97
N GLN A 599 22.77 58.39 10.65
CA GLN A 599 23.74 59.17 9.85
C GLN A 599 23.96 58.56 8.44
N SER A 600 23.73 59.43 7.45
CA SER A 600 24.35 59.56 6.12
C SER A 600 24.79 58.35 5.30
N SER A 601 24.16 58.24 4.13
CA SER A 601 24.75 57.99 2.80
C SER A 601 26.22 57.51 2.75
N ALA A 602 26.41 56.24 2.41
CA ALA A 602 27.29 55.74 1.34
C ALA A 602 27.61 54.25 1.55
N LYS A 603 27.61 53.50 0.44
CA LYS A 603 28.16 52.15 0.26
C LYS A 603 27.40 50.98 0.88
N LEU A 604 26.55 50.38 0.07
CA LEU A 604 26.22 48.95 0.10
C LEU A 604 26.37 48.40 -1.33
N GLU A 605 27.62 48.16 -1.73
CA GLU A 605 28.00 47.12 -2.68
C GLU A 605 28.87 46.13 -1.89
N ASN A 606 28.26 45.00 -1.54
CA ASN A 606 28.83 43.65 -1.38
C ASN A 606 27.82 42.76 -0.66
#